data_AF-A0A3M6XEU9-F1
#
_entry.id   AF-A0A3M6XEU9-F1
#
_cell.length_a   1.000
_cell.length_b   1.000
_cell.length_c   1.000
_cell.angle_alpha   90.00
_cell.angle_beta   90.00
_cell.angle_gamma   90.00
#
_symmetry.space_group_name_H-M   'P 1'
#
loop_
_entity.id
_entity.type
_entity.pdbx_description
1 polymer ?
#
loop_
_entity_poly.entity_id
_entity_poly.type
_entity_poly.pdbx_seq_one_letter_code
_entity_poly.pdbx_strand_id
1 'polypeptide(L)' 'MASSPLRHQVIRIYRELLYLGREYPLGYDYFRPRLHKAFMSKSGLQDEEQIRKGIEQAEYYLKKYRALNRAYSGS' A
#
# COMPACT_ATOMS: atom_id res chain seq x y z
N MET A 1 9.03 18.01 -15.30
CA MET A 1 8.75 16.55 -15.37
C MET A 1 7.35 16.33 -14.85
N ALA A 2 6.37 16.09 -15.73
CA ALA A 2 5.01 15.80 -15.29
C ALA A 2 5.01 14.45 -14.56
N SER A 3 4.58 14.45 -13.30
CA SER A 3 4.37 13.24 -12.51
C SER A 3 3.27 12.40 -13.16
N SER A 4 3.61 11.18 -13.62
CA SER A 4 2.64 10.26 -14.21
C SER A 4 1.46 10.01 -13.26
N PRO A 5 0.20 10.00 -13.74
CA PRO A 5 -0.98 9.66 -12.94
C PRO A 5 -0.83 8.38 -12.12
N LEU A 6 -0.13 7.37 -12.65
CA LEU A 6 0.14 6.12 -11.94
C LEU A 6 1.08 6.30 -10.76
N ARG A 7 2.09 7.18 -10.87
CA ARG A 7 2.98 7.50 -9.75
C ARG A 7 2.20 8.10 -8.59
N HIS A 8 1.23 8.98 -8.87
CA HIS A 8 0.35 9.53 -7.84
C HIS A 8 -0.50 8.46 -7.16
N GLN A 9 -1.07 7.53 -7.93
CA GLN A 9 -1.84 6.42 -7.37
C GLN A 9 -0.99 5.54 -6.45
N VAL A 10 0.23 5.17 -6.88
CA VAL A 10 1.18 4.39 -6.06
C VAL A 10 1.49 5.12 -4.75
N ILE A 11 1.83 6.41 -4.80
CA ILE A 11 2.15 7.21 -3.60
C ILE A 11 0.95 7.29 -2.66
N ARG A 12 -0.25 7.51 -3.19
CA ARG A 12 -1.49 7.56 -2.40
C ARG A 12 -1.71 6.26 -1.64
N ILE A 13 -1.66 5.12 -2.34
CA ILE A 13 -1.90 3.79 -1.75
C ILE A 13 -0.82 3.48 -0.70
N TYR A 14 0.44 3.78 -0.98
CA TYR A 14 1.54 3.58 -0.04
C TYR A 14 1.31 4.34 1.28
N ARG A 15 0.96 5.64 1.20
CA ARG A 15 0.67 6.47 2.37
C ARG A 15 -0.53 5.96 3.16
N GLU A 16 -1.57 5.52 2.46
CA GLU A 16 -2.78 5.03 3.11
C GLU A 16 -2.53 3.68 3.83
N LEU A 17 -1.78 2.77 3.20
CA LEU A 17 -1.37 1.53 3.85
C LEU A 17 -0.50 1.78 5.08
N LEU A 18 0.42 2.75 5.04
CA LEU A 18 1.20 3.15 6.21
C LEU A 18 0.31 3.72 7.34
N TYR A 19 -0.73 4.48 7.00
CA TYR A 19 -1.67 5.00 7.98
C TYR A 19 -2.44 3.87 8.66
N LEU A 20 -3.05 2.97 7.88
CA LEU A 20 -3.81 1.84 8.43
C LEU A 20 -2.93 0.87 9.22
N GLY A 21 -1.68 0.68 8.78
CA GLY A 21 -0.72 -0.21 9.42
C GLY A 21 -0.28 0.20 10.83
N ARG A 22 -0.66 1.39 11.31
CA ARG A 22 -0.38 1.81 12.70
C ARG A 22 -1.13 0.95 13.73
N GLU A 23 -2.30 0.45 13.35
CA GLU A 23 -3.16 -0.42 14.17
C GLU A 23 -2.94 -1.91 13.86
N TYR A 24 -1.90 -2.25 13.08
CA TYR A 24 -1.67 -3.64 12.69
C TYR A 24 -1.40 -4.51 13.93
N PRO A 25 -1.95 -5.74 14.05
CA PRO A 25 -1.85 -6.55 15.27
C PRO A 25 -0.42 -6.85 15.75
N LEU A 26 0.55 -6.90 14.83
CA LEU A 26 1.96 -7.12 15.16
C LEU A 26 2.76 -5.83 15.36
N GLY A 27 2.09 -4.67 15.35
CA GLY A 27 2.68 -3.35 15.53
C GLY A 27 3.18 -2.71 14.25
N TYR A 28 3.33 -1.38 14.29
CA TYR A 28 3.76 -0.58 13.16
C TYR A 28 5.21 -0.86 12.73
N ASP A 29 6.10 -1.12 13.69
CA ASP A 29 7.51 -1.45 13.42
C ASP A 29 7.67 -2.79 12.72
N TYR A 30 6.71 -3.71 12.91
CA TYR A 30 6.63 -4.94 12.12
C TYR A 30 6.10 -4.66 10.70
N PHE A 31 5.07 -3.83 10.58
CA PHE A 31 4.35 -3.61 9.33
C PHE A 31 5.13 -2.74 8.33
N ARG A 32 5.64 -1.59 8.78
CA ARG A 32 6.30 -0.57 7.95
C ARG A 32 7.45 -1.12 7.08
N PRO A 33 8.45 -1.86 7.60
CA PRO A 33 9.55 -2.36 6.78
C PRO A 33 9.08 -3.38 5.74
N ARG A 34 8.04 -4.18 6.05
CA ARG A 34 7.47 -5.15 5.11
C ARG A 34 6.75 -4.47 3.96
N LEU A 35 5.93 -3.47 4.27
CA LEU A 35 5.28 -2.65 3.24
C LEU A 35 6.33 -1.96 2.36
N HIS A 36 7.33 -1.32 2.98
CA HIS A 36 8.39 -0.65 2.25
C HIS A 36 9.14 -1.61 1.31
N LYS A 37 9.55 -2.78 1.81
CA LYS A 37 10.21 -3.81 1.00
C LYS A 37 9.35 -4.26 -0.19
N ALA A 38 8.04 -4.44 -0.01
CA ALA A 38 7.13 -4.85 -1.08
C ALA A 38 6.96 -3.80 -2.19
N PHE A 39 7.02 -2.51 -1.85
CA PHE A 39 6.98 -1.42 -2.84
C PHE A 39 8.35 -1.23 -3.50
N MET A 40 9.44 -1.33 -2.73
CA MET A 40 10.80 -1.17 -3.25
C MET A 40 11.23 -2.30 -4.19
N SER A 41 10.77 -3.54 -3.96
CA SER A 41 11.04 -4.64 -4.90
C SER A 41 10.46 -4.41 -6.30
N LYS A 42 9.52 -3.47 -6.45
CA LYS A 42 8.85 -3.12 -7.71
C LYS A 42 9.21 -1.72 -8.22
N SER A 43 10.13 -1.00 -7.58
CA SER A 43 10.43 0.40 -7.94
C SER A 43 11.10 0.57 -9.30
N GLY A 44 11.69 -0.50 -9.84
CA GLY A 44 12.31 -0.52 -11.16
C GLY A 44 11.35 -0.82 -12.33
N LEU A 45 10.06 -1.05 -12.06
CA LEU A 45 9.09 -1.32 -13.12
C LEU A 45 8.90 -0.07 -13.99
N GLN A 46 9.06 -0.25 -15.31
CA GLN A 46 8.85 0.79 -16.32
C GLN A 46 7.63 0.51 -17.19
N ASP A 47 7.23 -0.76 -17.29
CA ASP A 47 6.07 -1.19 -18.07
C ASP A 47 4.75 -0.75 -17.38
N GLU A 48 3.91 -0.06 -18.13
CA GLU A 48 2.68 0.54 -17.60
C GLU A 48 1.68 -0.52 -17.13
N GLU A 49 1.56 -1.63 -17.86
CA GLU A 49 0.63 -2.71 -17.53
C GLU A 49 1.04 -3.40 -16.22
N GLN A 50 2.33 -3.66 -16.04
CA GLN A 50 2.87 -4.19 -14.78
C GLN A 50 2.67 -3.24 -13.61
N ILE A 51 2.82 -1.92 -13.83
CA ILE A 51 2.52 -0.91 -12.79
C ILE A 51 1.05 -0.97 -12.41
N ARG A 52 0.13 -1.03 -13.40
CA ARG A 52 -1.32 -1.13 -13.15
C ARG A 52 -1.69 -2.40 -12.38
N LYS A 53 -1.11 -3.56 -12.73
CA LYS A 53 -1.28 -4.82 -11.96
C LYS A 53 -0.76 -4.69 -10.53
N GLY A 54 0.37 -4.01 -10.34
CA GLY A 54 0.91 -3.70 -9.01
C GLY A 54 -0.02 -2.82 -8.18
N ILE A 55 -0.64 -1.81 -8.81
CA ILE A 55 -1.63 -0.92 -8.18
C ILE A 55 -2.87 -1.71 -7.78
N GLU A 56 -3.44 -2.52 -8.68
CA GLU A 56 -4.61 -3.36 -8.39
C GLU A 56 -4.38 -4.29 -7.20
N GLN A 57 -3.22 -4.95 -7.15
CA GLN A 57 -2.83 -5.78 -6.02
C GLN A 57 -2.76 -4.97 -4.71
N ALA A 58 -2.17 -3.77 -4.76
CA ALA A 58 -2.07 -2.92 -3.58
C ALA A 58 -3.45 -2.41 -3.11
N GLU A 59 -4.36 -2.09 -4.03
CA GLU A 59 -5.74 -1.70 -3.73
C GLU A 59 -6.56 -2.84 -3.11
N TYR A 60 -6.35 -4.09 -3.56
CA TYR A 60 -6.92 -5.27 -2.93
C TYR A 60 -6.52 -5.38 -1.44
N TYR A 61 -5.22 -5.26 -1.15
CA TYR A 61 -4.75 -5.28 0.24
C TYR A 61 -5.27 -4.09 1.04
N LEU A 62 -5.32 -2.89 0.44
CA LEU A 62 -5.89 -1.71 1.09
C LEU A 62 -7.35 -1.93 1.50
N LYS A 63 -8.17 -2.50 0.62
CA LYS A 63 -9.56 -2.87 0.94
C LYS A 63 -9.62 -3.88 2.09
N LYS A 64 -8.75 -4.90 2.08
CA LYS A 64 -8.66 -5.90 3.14
C LYS A 64 -8.27 -5.28 4.49
N TYR A 65 -7.29 -4.37 4.51
CA TYR A 65 -6.86 -3.68 5.72
C TYR A 65 -7.91 -2.72 6.25
N ARG A 66 -8.62 -1.99 5.39
CA ARG A 66 -9.75 -1.15 5.82
C ARG A 66 -10.85 -1.99 6.47
N ALA A 67 -11.16 -3.17 5.93
CA ALA A 67 -12.12 -4.09 6.52
C ALA A 67 -11.64 -4.62 7.88
N LEU A 68 -10.35 -4.95 7.98
CA LEU A 68 -9.72 -5.39 9.22
C LEU A 68 -9.74 -4.30 10.30
N ASN A 69 -9.33 -3.07 9.98
CA ASN A 69 -9.35 -1.97 10.94
C ASN A 69 -10.77 -1.69 11.41
N ARG A 70 -11.78 -1.65 10.53
CA ARG A 70 -13.20 -1.49 10.96
C ARG A 70 -13.65 -2.54 11.97
N ALA A 71 -13.12 -3.77 11.92
CA ALA A 71 -13.43 -4.82 12.88
C ALA A 71 -12.73 -4.59 14.25
N TYR A 72 -11.59 -3.91 14.28
CA TYR A 72 -10.85 -3.59 15.51
C TYR A 72 -11.21 -2.22 16.11
N SER A 73 -11.61 -1.24 15.30
CA SER A 73 -12.03 0.09 15.77
C SER A 73 -13.46 0.13 16.34
N GLY A 74 -14.16 -1.01 16.34
CA GLY A 74 -15.55 -1.15 16.81
C GLY A 74 -15.69 -1.79 18.18
N SER A 75 -14.58 -1.96 18.93
CA SER A 75 -14.54 -2.49 20.30
C SER A 75 -14.08 -1.42 21.29
#